data_AF-A0A2T7FVC1-F1
#
_entry.id   AF-A0A2T7FVC1-F1
#
_cell.length_a   1.000
_cell.length_b   1.000
_cell.length_c   1.000
_cell.angle_alpha   90.00
_cell.angle_beta   90.00
_cell.angle_gamma   90.00
#
_symmetry.space_group_name_H-M   'P 1'
#
loop_
_entity.id
_entity.type
_entity.pdbx_description
1 polymer ?
#
loop_
_entity_poly.entity_id
_entity_poly.type
_entity_poly.pdbx_seq_one_letter_code
_entity_poly.pdbx_strand_id
1 'polypeptide(L)'
;MSDATSLWREVLYLALQDALHGPRLSGAQRTKIKETYKARAYFTVPNADFNQVCHLADLDPIAVREAVAAQIKTAPTPEELIGAKKRGKGAKLLSHQGTTQTIAEWAEQIGLNKAALINRLESGWPVERALAEPLGKSGRGVVRDFAAPLGTGGGTSAQDRQNLSFPKEVTQ
;
A
#
# COMPACT_ATOMS: atom_id res chain seq x y z
N MET A 1 -17.73 -19.93 35.82
CA MET A 1 -17.98 -21.23 35.15
C MET A 1 -17.99 -21.08 33.61
N SER A 2 -17.08 -20.32 32.98
CA SER A 2 -17.28 -20.03 31.53
C SER A 2 -16.05 -19.55 30.73
N ASP A 3 -14.83 -19.78 31.20
CA ASP A 3 -13.64 -19.40 30.42
C ASP A 3 -13.45 -20.31 29.20
N ALA A 4 -13.75 -21.61 29.37
CA ALA A 4 -13.63 -22.61 28.31
C ALA A 4 -14.67 -22.43 27.19
N THR A 5 -15.93 -22.14 27.52
CA THR A 5 -16.97 -21.90 26.50
C THR A 5 -16.68 -20.62 25.71
N SER A 6 -16.19 -19.57 26.38
CA SER A 6 -15.77 -18.33 25.73
C SER A 6 -14.62 -18.57 24.75
N LEU A 7 -13.64 -19.39 25.12
CA LEU A 7 -12.54 -19.77 24.21
C LEU A 7 -13.07 -20.41 22.91
N TRP A 8 -13.99 -21.37 23.00
CA TRP A 8 -14.54 -22.03 21.82
C TRP A 8 -15.40 -21.11 20.95
N ARG A 9 -16.09 -20.14 21.56
CA ARG A 9 -16.79 -19.08 20.83
C ARG A 9 -15.82 -18.19 20.06
N GLU A 10 -14.69 -17.82 20.65
CA GLU A 10 -13.63 -17.06 19.95
C GLU A 10 -13.05 -17.83 18.76
N VAL A 11 -12.86 -19.16 18.89
CA VAL A 11 -12.40 -20.00 17.77
C VAL A 11 -13.39 -19.98 16.62
N LEU A 12 -14.69 -20.15 16.91
CA LEU A 12 -15.74 -20.07 15.89
C LEU A 12 -15.84 -18.68 15.26
N TYR A 13 -15.71 -17.63 16.08
CA TYR A 13 -15.72 -16.26 15.61
C TYR A 13 -14.55 -15.97 14.67
N LEU A 14 -13.34 -16.41 15.00
CA LEU A 14 -12.17 -16.25 14.15
C LEU A 14 -12.33 -16.99 12.82
N ALA A 15 -12.77 -18.25 12.86
CA ALA A 15 -13.03 -19.02 11.65
C ALA A 15 -14.09 -18.36 10.76
N LEU A 16 -15.15 -17.78 11.37
CA LEU A 16 -16.18 -17.04 10.64
C LEU A 16 -15.63 -15.76 10.02
N GLN A 17 -14.79 -15.01 10.75
CA GLN A 17 -14.12 -13.84 10.20
C GLN A 17 -13.26 -14.18 8.99
N ASP A 18 -12.49 -15.26 9.07
CA ASP A 18 -11.65 -15.73 7.96
C ASP A 18 -12.50 -16.17 6.75
N ALA A 19 -13.68 -16.76 6.99
CA ALA A 19 -14.62 -17.14 5.93
C ALA A 19 -15.28 -15.93 5.21
N LEU A 20 -15.57 -14.86 5.95
CA LEU A 20 -16.28 -13.67 5.46
C LEU A 20 -15.35 -12.59 4.89
N HIS A 21 -14.21 -12.36 5.53
CA HIS A 21 -13.30 -11.25 5.20
C HIS A 21 -11.96 -11.72 4.64
N GLY A 22 -11.69 -13.03 4.69
CA GLY A 22 -10.40 -13.62 4.37
C GLY A 22 -9.43 -13.60 5.55
N PRO A 23 -8.40 -14.46 5.53
CA PRO A 23 -7.50 -14.67 6.65
C PRO A 23 -6.56 -13.48 6.86
N ARG A 24 -6.29 -13.18 8.12
CA ARG A 24 -5.33 -12.14 8.53
C ARG A 24 -3.86 -12.55 8.32
N LEU A 25 -3.62 -13.76 7.80
CA LEU A 25 -2.30 -14.31 7.53
C LEU A 25 -1.48 -13.40 6.60
N SER A 26 -0.19 -13.26 6.91
CA SER A 26 0.80 -12.72 5.96
C SER A 26 1.09 -13.76 4.87
N GLY A 27 1.26 -13.33 3.63
CA GLY A 27 1.60 -14.24 2.53
C GLY A 27 0.93 -13.91 1.19
N ALA A 28 1.20 -14.77 0.20
CA ALA A 28 0.70 -14.61 -1.16
C ALA A 28 -0.83 -14.69 -1.25
N GLN A 29 -1.42 -13.92 -2.16
CA GLN A 29 -2.87 -13.86 -2.39
C GLN A 29 -3.49 -15.24 -2.64
N ARG A 30 -2.84 -16.09 -3.44
CA ARG A 30 -3.31 -17.47 -3.71
C ARG A 30 -3.46 -18.30 -2.43
N THR A 31 -2.55 -18.16 -1.48
CA THR A 31 -2.62 -18.86 -0.19
C THR A 31 -3.81 -18.36 0.60
N LYS A 32 -4.01 -17.05 0.69
CA LYS A 32 -5.16 -16.46 1.39
C LYS A 32 -6.49 -16.95 0.81
N ILE A 33 -6.60 -17.00 -0.52
CA ILE A 33 -7.80 -17.50 -1.22
C ILE A 33 -8.09 -18.95 -0.81
N LYS A 34 -7.07 -19.82 -0.83
CA LYS A 34 -7.21 -21.22 -0.41
C LYS A 34 -7.67 -21.36 1.04
N GLU A 35 -7.09 -20.57 1.95
CA GLU A 35 -7.47 -20.60 3.36
C GLU A 35 -8.89 -20.06 3.58
N THR A 36 -9.33 -19.03 2.86
CA THR A 36 -10.74 -18.58 2.88
C THR A 36 -11.68 -19.69 2.44
N TYR A 37 -11.34 -20.46 1.38
CA TYR A 37 -12.15 -21.60 0.97
C TYR A 37 -12.23 -22.69 2.04
N LYS A 38 -11.11 -23.01 2.70
CA LYS A 38 -11.10 -23.96 3.83
C LYS A 38 -11.97 -23.47 4.99
N ALA A 39 -11.89 -22.18 5.33
CA ALA A 39 -12.72 -21.58 6.38
C ALA A 39 -14.21 -21.67 6.03
N ARG A 40 -14.60 -21.39 4.77
CA ARG A 40 -15.99 -21.57 4.31
C ARG A 40 -16.43 -23.04 4.34
N ALA A 41 -15.54 -23.96 3.92
CA ALA A 41 -15.81 -25.39 3.93
C ALA A 41 -16.02 -25.93 5.35
N TYR A 42 -15.29 -25.40 6.34
CA TYR A 42 -15.43 -25.76 7.75
C TYR A 42 -16.88 -25.61 8.26
N PHE A 43 -17.58 -24.55 7.82
CA PHE A 43 -18.98 -24.30 8.18
C PHE A 43 -19.99 -24.95 7.25
N THR A 44 -19.66 -25.17 5.98
CA THR A 44 -20.66 -25.61 4.97
C THR A 44 -20.65 -27.12 4.72
N VAL A 45 -19.50 -27.77 4.86
CA VAL A 45 -19.36 -29.23 4.71
C VAL A 45 -19.59 -29.89 6.07
N PRO A 46 -20.33 -31.01 6.15
CA PRO A 46 -20.47 -31.76 7.40
C PRO A 46 -19.10 -32.12 7.99
N ASN A 47 -18.85 -31.70 9.23
CA ASN A 47 -17.56 -31.87 9.90
C ASN A 47 -17.80 -32.20 11.38
N ALA A 48 -17.22 -33.32 11.84
CA ALA A 48 -17.32 -33.76 13.23
C ALA A 48 -16.65 -32.76 14.20
N ASP A 49 -15.51 -32.18 13.84
CA ASP A 49 -14.80 -31.21 14.66
C ASP A 49 -15.65 -29.95 14.89
N PHE A 50 -16.32 -29.48 13.84
CA PHE A 50 -17.25 -28.35 13.93
C PHE A 50 -18.38 -28.62 14.93
N ASN A 51 -18.99 -29.81 14.85
CA ASN A 51 -20.06 -30.19 15.77
C ASN A 51 -19.56 -30.20 17.22
N GLN A 52 -18.36 -30.78 17.45
CA GLN A 52 -17.75 -30.81 18.76
C GLN A 52 -17.45 -29.40 19.30
N VAL A 53 -16.89 -28.51 18.46
CA VAL A 53 -16.60 -27.13 18.85
C VAL A 53 -17.88 -26.35 19.18
N CYS A 54 -18.96 -26.53 18.41
CA CYS A 54 -20.26 -25.93 18.71
C CYS A 54 -20.81 -26.41 20.06
N HIS A 55 -20.76 -27.72 20.34
CA HIS A 55 -21.18 -28.24 21.64
C HIS A 55 -20.34 -27.69 22.80
N LEU A 56 -19.02 -27.59 22.63
CA LEU A 56 -18.12 -27.00 23.63
C LEU A 56 -18.31 -25.48 23.81
N ALA A 57 -18.85 -24.80 22.80
CA ALA A 57 -19.22 -23.38 22.84
C ALA A 57 -20.64 -23.15 23.41
N ASP A 58 -21.36 -24.22 23.77
CA ASP A 58 -22.77 -24.20 24.16
C ASP A 58 -23.67 -23.59 23.07
N LEU A 59 -23.49 -24.06 21.84
CA LEU A 59 -24.22 -23.64 20.64
C LEU A 59 -24.76 -24.86 19.88
N ASP A 60 -25.91 -24.70 19.25
CA ASP A 60 -26.48 -25.71 18.34
C ASP A 60 -25.73 -25.70 16.98
N PRO A 61 -25.05 -26.80 16.60
CA PRO A 61 -24.32 -26.88 15.34
C PRO A 61 -25.20 -26.65 14.10
N ILE A 62 -26.48 -27.05 14.13
CA ILE A 62 -27.38 -26.93 12.97
C ILE A 62 -27.74 -25.46 12.77
N ALA A 63 -28.22 -24.80 13.83
CA ALA A 63 -28.55 -23.38 13.80
C ALA A 63 -27.35 -22.51 13.39
N VAL A 64 -26.15 -22.79 13.91
CA VAL A 64 -24.94 -22.06 13.52
C VAL A 64 -24.62 -22.27 12.04
N ARG A 65 -24.70 -23.51 11.55
CA ARG A 65 -24.41 -23.84 10.15
C ARG A 65 -25.36 -23.11 9.20
N GLU A 66 -26.66 -23.11 9.49
CA GLU A 66 -27.65 -22.41 8.67
C GLU A 66 -27.40 -20.90 8.62
N ALA A 67 -27.17 -20.29 9.79
CA ALA A 67 -26.92 -18.86 9.89
C ALA A 67 -25.63 -18.45 9.14
N VAL A 68 -24.54 -19.20 9.33
CA VAL A 68 -23.26 -18.92 8.67
C VAL A 68 -23.34 -19.19 7.17
N ALA A 69 -24.03 -20.25 6.73
CA ALA A 69 -24.22 -20.53 5.31
C ALA A 69 -24.99 -19.40 4.60
N ALA A 70 -26.00 -18.82 5.25
CA ALA A 70 -26.71 -17.65 4.72
C ALA A 70 -25.79 -16.44 4.57
N GLN A 71 -24.91 -16.16 5.54
CA GLN A 71 -23.93 -15.08 5.45
C GLN A 71 -22.85 -15.34 4.38
N ILE A 72 -22.39 -16.58 4.23
CA ILE A 72 -21.42 -16.95 3.19
C ILE A 72 -22.03 -16.78 1.79
N LYS A 73 -23.34 -17.05 1.63
CA LYS A 73 -24.04 -16.88 0.36
C LYS A 73 -24.18 -15.41 -0.06
N THR A 74 -24.28 -14.49 0.90
CA THR A 74 -24.33 -13.04 0.61
C THR A 74 -22.94 -12.41 0.47
N ALA A 75 -21.90 -13.08 0.96
CA ALA A 75 -20.53 -12.60 0.87
C ALA A 75 -19.96 -12.73 -0.57
N PRO A 76 -19.09 -11.81 -1.00
CA PRO A 76 -18.43 -11.88 -2.30
C PRO A 76 -17.49 -13.09 -2.40
N THR A 77 -17.03 -13.41 -3.61
CA THR A 77 -16.16 -14.57 -3.83
C THR A 77 -14.79 -14.39 -3.14
N PRO A 78 -14.10 -15.46 -2.72
CA PRO A 78 -12.78 -15.33 -2.09
C PRO A 78 -11.75 -14.57 -2.95
N GLU A 79 -11.85 -14.71 -4.26
CA GLU A 79 -11.04 -13.99 -5.25
C GLU A 79 -11.31 -12.49 -5.21
N GLU A 80 -12.58 -12.09 -5.13
CA GLU A 80 -12.99 -10.69 -5.00
C GLU A 80 -12.61 -10.10 -3.64
N LEU A 81 -12.82 -10.85 -2.55
CA LEU A 81 -12.47 -10.41 -1.19
C LEU A 81 -10.99 -10.02 -1.07
N ILE A 82 -10.10 -10.85 -1.62
CA ILE A 82 -8.65 -10.66 -1.47
C ILE A 82 -8.08 -9.84 -2.64
N GLY A 83 -8.70 -9.93 -3.81
CA GLY A 83 -8.33 -9.21 -5.02
C GLY A 83 -8.88 -7.79 -5.11
N ALA A 84 -9.80 -7.40 -4.21
CA ALA A 84 -10.25 -6.03 -4.09
C ALA A 84 -9.06 -5.11 -3.86
N LYS A 85 -8.64 -4.43 -4.94
CA LYS A 85 -7.57 -3.45 -4.94
C LYS A 85 -7.83 -2.48 -3.79
N LYS A 86 -6.93 -2.40 -2.80
CA LYS A 86 -6.98 -1.33 -1.80
C LYS A 86 -7.15 -0.03 -2.58
N ARG A 87 -8.32 0.60 -2.48
CA ARG A 87 -8.47 2.00 -2.90
C ARG A 87 -7.36 2.72 -2.14
N GLY A 88 -6.35 3.22 -2.85
CA GLY A 88 -5.21 3.88 -2.23
C GLY A 88 -5.73 4.88 -1.20
N LYS A 89 -5.02 5.02 -0.06
CA LYS A 89 -5.32 5.93 1.07
C LYS A 89 -6.26 7.04 0.58
N GLY A 90 -7.53 6.99 1.03
CA GLY A 90 -8.64 7.76 0.45
C GLY A 90 -8.20 9.17 0.09
N ALA A 91 -8.47 9.60 -1.14
CA ALA A 91 -8.05 10.90 -1.64
C ALA A 91 -8.44 11.95 -0.59
N LYS A 92 -7.44 12.63 -0.03
CA LYS A 92 -7.68 13.63 1.02
C LYS A 92 -8.58 14.71 0.41
N LEU A 93 -9.79 14.83 0.96
CA LEU A 93 -10.75 15.84 0.56
C LEU A 93 -10.33 17.17 1.16
N LEU A 94 -10.42 18.21 0.35
CA LEU A 94 -10.04 19.58 0.68
C LEU A 94 -11.26 20.46 0.40
N SER A 95 -11.76 21.10 1.45
CA SER A 95 -12.87 22.05 1.35
C SER A 95 -12.32 23.47 1.25
N HIS A 96 -12.70 24.19 0.19
CA HIS A 96 -12.33 25.60 -0.03
C HIS A 96 -13.47 26.33 -0.76
N GLN A 97 -13.82 27.53 -0.28
CA GLN A 97 -14.88 28.38 -0.84
C GLN A 97 -16.22 27.65 -1.09
N GLY A 98 -16.65 26.81 -0.14
CA GLY A 98 -17.92 26.08 -0.24
C GLY A 98 -17.91 24.86 -1.18
N THR A 99 -16.78 24.56 -1.82
CA THR A 99 -16.62 23.35 -2.64
C THR A 99 -15.69 22.36 -1.95
N THR A 100 -16.11 21.09 -1.88
CA THR A 100 -15.31 20.00 -1.33
C THR A 100 -14.90 19.09 -2.47
N GLN A 101 -13.61 19.10 -2.81
CA GLN A 101 -13.04 18.28 -3.87
C GLN A 101 -11.79 17.57 -3.36
N THR A 102 -11.34 16.54 -4.05
CA THR A 102 -10.08 15.87 -3.74
C THR A 102 -8.89 16.79 -4.05
N ILE A 103 -7.76 16.59 -3.37
CA ILE A 103 -6.50 17.29 -3.70
C ILE A 103 -6.13 17.10 -5.18
N ALA A 104 -6.48 15.96 -5.79
CA ALA A 104 -6.19 15.69 -7.20
C ALA A 104 -7.03 16.59 -8.13
N GLU A 105 -8.33 16.69 -7.87
CA GLU A 105 -9.24 17.56 -8.63
C GLU A 105 -8.86 19.04 -8.45
N TRP A 106 -8.55 19.46 -7.21
CA TRP A 106 -8.05 20.82 -6.96
C TRP A 106 -6.77 21.11 -7.74
N ALA A 107 -5.82 20.16 -7.75
CA ALA A 107 -4.57 20.29 -8.47
C ALA A 107 -4.78 20.39 -9.99
N GLU A 108 -5.71 19.61 -10.54
CA GLU A 108 -6.08 19.66 -11.96
C GLU A 108 -6.77 20.99 -12.32
N GLN A 109 -7.70 21.44 -11.49
CA GLN A 109 -8.44 22.70 -11.69
C GLN A 109 -7.51 23.93 -11.74
N ILE A 110 -6.46 23.97 -10.92
CA ILE A 110 -5.50 25.09 -10.88
C ILE A 110 -4.23 24.83 -11.72
N GLY A 111 -4.12 23.67 -12.37
CA GLY A 111 -2.93 23.27 -13.15
C GLY A 111 -1.65 23.06 -12.31
N LEU A 112 -1.80 22.68 -11.05
CA LEU A 112 -0.70 22.43 -10.11
C LEU A 112 -0.35 20.95 -10.04
N ASN A 113 0.91 20.62 -9.75
CA ASN A 113 1.27 19.24 -9.44
C ASN A 113 0.67 18.83 -8.09
N LYS A 114 -0.10 17.73 -8.06
CA LYS A 114 -0.68 17.14 -6.85
C LYS A 114 0.33 16.99 -5.71
N ALA A 115 1.56 16.53 -6.00
CA ALA A 115 2.60 16.36 -5.00
C ALA A 115 3.03 17.69 -4.37
N ALA A 116 3.05 18.77 -5.15
CA ALA A 116 3.35 20.10 -4.63
C ALA A 116 2.23 20.63 -3.73
N LEU A 117 0.96 20.40 -4.09
CA LEU A 117 -0.17 20.77 -3.25
C LEU A 117 -0.14 20.04 -1.91
N ILE A 118 0.19 18.74 -1.91
CA ILE A 118 0.39 17.95 -0.69
C ILE A 118 1.52 18.55 0.16
N ASN A 119 2.70 18.79 -0.42
CA ASN A 119 3.85 19.35 0.31
C ASN A 119 3.52 20.71 0.95
N ARG A 120 2.75 21.57 0.26
CA ARG A 120 2.31 22.86 0.81
C ARG A 120 1.42 22.66 2.03
N LEU A 121 0.43 21.77 1.94
CA LEU A 121 -0.48 21.46 3.05
C LEU A 121 0.25 20.80 4.22
N GLU A 122 1.21 19.91 3.96
CA GLU A 122 2.04 19.27 5.00
C GLU A 122 3.02 20.25 5.65
N SER A 123 3.46 21.27 4.91
CA SER A 123 4.26 22.39 5.44
C SER A 123 3.43 23.42 6.20
N GLY A 124 2.14 23.16 6.44
CA GLY A 124 1.25 24.02 7.23
C GLY A 124 0.73 25.26 6.50
N TRP A 125 0.77 25.28 5.16
CA TRP A 125 0.22 26.42 4.42
C TRP A 125 -1.31 26.47 4.55
N PRO A 126 -1.89 27.67 4.68
CA PRO A 126 -3.34 27.81 4.61
C PRO A 126 -3.83 27.41 3.21
N VAL A 127 -5.00 26.76 3.16
CA VAL A 127 -5.56 26.15 1.96
C VAL A 127 -5.66 27.14 0.80
N GLU A 128 -6.12 28.36 1.08
CA GLU A 128 -6.27 29.43 0.08
C GLU A 128 -4.94 29.77 -0.58
N ARG A 129 -3.88 29.92 0.23
CA ARG A 129 -2.52 30.19 -0.26
C ARG A 129 -1.94 29.00 -1.01
N ALA A 130 -2.22 27.78 -0.55
CA ALA A 130 -1.75 26.57 -1.21
C ALA A 130 -2.35 26.38 -2.61
N LEU A 131 -3.59 26.85 -2.82
CA LEU A 131 -4.31 26.83 -4.10
C LEU A 131 -3.99 28.04 -4.99
N ALA A 132 -3.68 29.21 -4.43
CA ALA A 132 -3.45 30.43 -5.20
C ALA A 132 -2.03 30.56 -5.78
N GLU A 133 -1.01 30.02 -5.12
CA GLU A 133 0.38 30.25 -5.50
C GLU A 133 0.83 29.32 -6.66
N PRO A 134 1.32 29.82 -7.81
CA PRO A 134 1.90 28.97 -8.84
C PRO A 134 3.24 28.38 -8.38
N LEU A 135 3.63 27.21 -8.90
CA LEU A 135 5.00 26.72 -8.69
C LEU A 135 5.97 27.61 -9.47
N GLY A 136 6.81 28.37 -8.77
CA GLY A 136 8.01 28.92 -9.37
C GLY A 136 8.79 27.79 -10.05
N LYS A 137 9.26 28.01 -11.29
CA LYS A 137 10.00 27.02 -12.07
C LYS A 137 11.15 26.47 -11.22
N SER A 138 10.95 25.27 -10.67
CA SER A 138 12.01 24.52 -9.99
C SER A 138 12.96 24.08 -11.09
N GLY A 139 13.99 24.89 -11.35
CA GLY A 139 15.17 24.42 -12.05
C GLY A 139 15.72 23.25 -11.24
N ARG A 140 15.80 22.07 -11.86
CA ARG A 140 16.56 20.94 -11.31
C ARG A 140 17.96 21.45 -10.96
N GLY A 141 18.30 21.31 -9.68
CA GLY A 141 19.58 21.55 -9.03
C GLY A 141 20.68 22.27 -9.82
N VAL A 142 20.92 23.53 -9.48
CA VAL A 142 22.16 23.98 -8.82
C VAL A 142 21.72 25.11 -7.88
N VAL A 143 22.31 25.23 -6.69
CA VAL A 143 22.10 26.39 -5.81
C VAL A 143 22.44 27.63 -6.64
N ARG A 144 21.53 28.62 -6.72
CA ARG A 144 21.72 29.83 -7.57
C ARG A 144 22.99 30.63 -7.20
N ASP A 145 23.54 30.38 -6.01
CA ASP A 145 24.71 31.05 -5.46
C ASP A 145 26.05 30.49 -5.97
N PHE A 146 26.03 29.41 -6.75
CA PHE A 146 27.21 29.02 -7.53
C PHE A 146 27.17 29.76 -8.87
N ALA A 147 28.16 30.62 -9.11
CA ALA A 147 28.42 31.13 -10.46
C ALA A 147 28.54 29.95 -11.43
N ALA A 148 28.02 30.11 -12.66
CA ALA A 148 28.07 29.07 -13.69
C ALA A 148 29.51 28.51 -13.77
N PRO A 149 29.72 27.19 -13.61
CA PRO A 149 31.05 26.63 -13.65
C PRO A 149 31.63 26.86 -15.05
N LEU A 150 32.72 27.63 -15.14
CA LEU A 150 33.60 27.72 -16.29
C LEU A 150 34.32 26.37 -16.45
N GLY A 151 33.59 25.35 -16.89
CA GLY A 151 34.08 24.00 -17.09
C GLY A 151 34.34 23.25 -15.79
N THR A 152 33.58 22.18 -15.54
CA THR A 152 34.09 21.12 -14.67
C THR A 152 35.14 20.38 -15.47
N GLY A 153 36.41 20.65 -15.20
CA GLY A 153 37.60 20.03 -15.80
C GLY A 153 37.70 18.53 -15.48
N GLY A 154 36.69 17.78 -15.89
CA GLY A 154 36.57 16.33 -15.77
C GLY A 154 36.88 15.69 -17.12
N GLY A 155 38.18 15.62 -17.43
CA GLY A 155 38.77 14.59 -18.28
C GLY A 155 38.53 14.70 -19.78
N THR A 156 39.46 15.32 -20.51
CA THR A 156 40.01 14.71 -21.72
C THR A 156 41.41 15.27 -22.00
N SER A 157 42.38 14.37 -22.22
CA SER A 157 43.77 14.61 -22.67
C SER A 157 44.77 15.23 -21.69
N ALA A 158 45.23 14.41 -20.73
CA ALA A 158 46.61 14.47 -20.27
C ALA A 158 47.47 13.53 -21.13
N GLN A 159 47.94 14.00 -22.27
CA GLN A 159 49.15 13.47 -22.92
C GLN A 159 50.14 14.61 -23.05
N ASP A 160 50.69 15.05 -21.92
CA ASP A 160 51.91 15.85 -21.93
C ASP A 160 53.07 14.88 -22.13
N ARG A 161 53.42 14.66 -23.40
CA ARG A 161 54.52 13.79 -23.81
C ARG A 161 55.80 14.60 -23.69
N GLN A 162 56.43 14.58 -22.51
CA GLN A 162 57.80 15.07 -22.40
C GLN A 162 58.69 14.27 -23.36
N ASN A 163 59.28 14.96 -24.32
CA ASN A 163 60.10 14.41 -25.38
C ASN A 163 61.45 13.96 -24.81
N LEU A 164 61.47 12.82 -24.12
CA LEU A 164 62.68 12.17 -23.64
C LEU A 164 63.33 11.43 -24.82
N SER A 165 64.36 12.03 -25.39
CA SER A 165 65.22 11.41 -26.41
C SER A 165 66.21 10.47 -25.73
N PHE A 166 66.08 9.17 -25.99
CA PHE A 166 67.02 8.16 -25.48
C PHE A 166 68.15 7.95 -26.50
N PRO A 167 69.42 8.02 -26.09
CA PRO A 167 70.55 7.73 -26.98
C PRO A 167 70.57 6.23 -27.32
N LYS A 168 70.89 5.90 -28.57
CA LYS A 168 71.05 4.53 -29.05
C LYS A 168 72.38 3.97 -28.54
N GLU A 169 72.33 2.96 -27.69
CA GLU A 169 73.51 2.16 -27.35
C GLU A 169 73.99 1.38 -28.57
N VAL A 170 75.30 1.45 -28.79
CA VAL A 170 76.05 0.83 -29.88
C VAL A 170 76.31 -0.64 -29.51
N THR A 171 75.97 -1.55 -30.42
CA THR A 171 76.32 -2.97 -30.35
C THR A 171 77.80 -3.18 -30.69
N GLN A 172 78.53 -3.91 -29.86
CA GLN A 172 79.46 -4.98 -30.27
C GLN A 172 79.52 -6.06 -29.20
#